data_AF-A0A2E7M7C0-F1
#
_entry.id   AF-A0A2E7M7C0-F1
#
_cell.length_a   1.000
_cell.length_b   1.000
_cell.length_c   1.000
_cell.angle_alpha   90.00
_cell.angle_beta   90.00
_cell.angle_gamma   90.00
#
_symmetry.space_group_name_H-M   'P 1'
#
loop_
_entity.id
_entity.type
_entity.pdbx_description
1 polymer ?
#
loop_
_entity_poly.entity_id
_entity_poly.type
_entity_poly.pdbx_seq_one_letter_code
_entity_poly.pdbx_strand_id
1 'polypeptide(L)'
;MRWLLPILCLLAGSACSPCSQSCRQEAAAFDECLDGWGLGWADLGARDRNDFRDQCIVDNKSYVRSLDTELRRAEEGLCADLAHSLRIANDCDSAWAALTEYGLAP
;
A
#
# COMPACT_ATOMS: atom_id res chain seq x y z
N MET A 1 -29.91 20.77 -17.21
CA MET A 1 -28.64 20.00 -17.25
C MET A 1 -28.18 19.79 -15.81
N ARG A 2 -28.11 18.53 -15.37
CA ARG A 2 -27.95 18.10 -13.97
C ARG A 2 -26.50 18.28 -13.52
N TRP A 3 -26.23 19.31 -12.71
CA TRP A 3 -24.97 19.50 -11.97
C TRP A 3 -25.17 19.06 -10.52
N LEU A 4 -25.14 17.75 -10.26
CA LEU A 4 -25.15 17.22 -8.89
C LEU A 4 -24.41 15.88 -8.92
N LEU A 5 -23.16 15.86 -8.43
CA LEU A 5 -22.52 14.80 -7.62
C LEU A 5 -20.98 14.91 -7.65
N PRO A 6 -20.37 15.64 -6.70
CA PRO A 6 -19.03 15.29 -6.20
C PRO A 6 -19.10 15.03 -4.68
N ILE A 7 -20.09 14.26 -4.22
CA ILE A 7 -20.29 13.92 -2.79
C ILE A 7 -20.50 12.41 -2.65
N LEU A 8 -19.63 11.60 -3.24
CA LEU A 8 -19.69 10.13 -3.06
C LEU A 8 -18.38 9.51 -2.54
N CYS A 9 -17.44 10.33 -2.05
CA CYS A 9 -16.23 9.84 -1.37
C CYS A 9 -16.25 10.04 0.15
N LEU A 10 -17.17 10.85 0.68
CA LEU A 10 -17.21 11.22 2.11
C LEU A 10 -17.83 10.15 3.02
N LEU A 11 -18.46 9.11 2.47
CA LEU A 11 -19.10 8.04 3.26
C LEU A 11 -18.33 6.70 3.22
N ALA A 12 -17.18 6.64 2.53
CA ALA A 12 -16.35 5.46 2.41
C ALA A 12 -14.95 5.68 3.02
N GLY A 13 -14.90 6.24 4.24
CA GLY A 13 -13.67 6.59 4.96
C GLY A 13 -12.72 5.43 5.31
N SER A 14 -12.91 4.24 4.73
CA SER A 14 -12.04 3.08 4.92
C SER A 14 -11.54 2.43 3.63
N ALA A 15 -11.98 2.87 2.44
CA ALA A 15 -11.55 2.27 1.17
C ALA A 15 -10.45 3.07 0.47
N CYS A 16 -10.29 4.35 0.80
CA CYS A 16 -9.38 5.28 0.11
C CYS A 16 -8.32 5.91 1.03
N SER A 17 -7.92 5.27 2.14
CA SER A 17 -6.80 5.80 2.93
C SER A 17 -5.48 5.68 2.15
N PRO A 18 -4.51 6.57 2.38
CA PRO A 18 -3.18 6.46 1.77
C PRO A 18 -2.54 5.09 1.98
N CYS A 19 -2.61 4.54 3.20
CA CYS A 19 -2.06 3.21 3.51
C CYS A 19 -2.82 2.07 2.83
N SER A 20 -4.13 2.21 2.56
CA SER A 20 -4.82 1.22 1.72
C SER A 20 -4.37 1.29 0.26
N GLN A 21 -3.93 2.45 -0.22
CA GLN A 21 -3.35 2.59 -1.55
C GLN A 21 -1.93 2.04 -1.62
N SER A 22 -1.08 2.28 -0.61
CA SER A 22 0.27 1.70 -0.54
C SER A 22 0.22 0.18 -0.59
N CYS A 23 -0.60 -0.46 0.25
CA CYS A 23 -0.79 -1.92 0.25
C CYS A 23 -1.18 -2.48 -1.13
N ARG A 24 -1.96 -1.72 -1.92
CA ARG A 24 -2.33 -2.12 -3.28
C ARG A 24 -1.17 -2.02 -4.26
N GLN A 25 -0.31 -1.01 -4.11
CA GLN A 25 0.89 -0.86 -4.92
C GLN A 25 1.96 -1.87 -4.52
N GLU A 26 2.14 -2.12 -3.22
CA GLU A 26 3.05 -3.15 -2.70
C GLU A 26 2.66 -4.52 -3.26
N ALA A 27 1.38 -4.91 -3.12
CA ALA A 27 0.89 -6.17 -3.68
C ALA A 27 1.06 -6.26 -5.20
N ALA A 28 0.95 -5.15 -5.93
CA ALA A 28 1.18 -5.15 -7.38
C ALA A 28 2.67 -5.32 -7.73
N ALA A 29 3.55 -4.61 -7.03
CA ALA A 29 4.99 -4.71 -7.23
C ALA A 29 5.50 -6.13 -6.90
N PHE A 30 5.03 -6.73 -5.80
CA PHE A 30 5.35 -8.12 -5.47
C PHE A 30 4.84 -9.08 -6.55
N ASP A 31 3.59 -8.94 -7.00
CA ASP A 31 3.04 -9.83 -8.05
C ASP A 31 3.82 -9.77 -9.37
N GLU A 32 4.36 -8.59 -9.71
CA GLU A 32 5.16 -8.40 -10.91
C GLU A 32 6.59 -8.92 -10.76
N CYS A 33 7.20 -8.73 -9.59
CA CYS A 33 8.66 -8.85 -9.43
C CYS A 33 9.13 -10.01 -8.55
N LEU A 34 8.24 -10.68 -7.80
CA LEU A 34 8.56 -11.78 -6.88
C LEU A 34 9.48 -12.83 -7.50
N ASP A 35 9.10 -13.35 -8.68
CA ASP A 35 9.88 -14.39 -9.38
C ASP A 35 11.28 -13.89 -9.76
N GLY A 36 11.38 -12.62 -10.18
CA GLY A 36 12.66 -11.98 -10.54
C GLY A 36 13.57 -11.78 -9.34
N TRP A 37 12.99 -11.61 -8.15
CA TRP A 37 13.72 -11.53 -6.88
C TRP A 37 14.02 -12.91 -6.27
N GLY A 38 13.57 -14.00 -6.90
CA GLY A 38 13.76 -15.36 -6.39
C GLY A 38 12.92 -15.66 -5.15
N LEU A 39 11.80 -14.95 -4.99
CA LEU A 39 10.89 -15.04 -3.86
C LEU A 39 9.54 -15.62 -4.32
N GLY A 40 8.79 -16.19 -3.38
CA GLY A 40 7.38 -16.54 -3.55
C GLY A 40 6.50 -15.85 -2.53
N TRP A 41 5.17 -15.91 -2.75
CA TRP A 41 4.18 -15.36 -1.81
C TRP A 41 4.34 -15.92 -0.38
N ALA A 42 4.78 -17.17 -0.25
CA ALA A 42 5.03 -17.81 1.03
C ALA A 42 6.16 -17.13 1.83
N ASP A 43 7.17 -16.56 1.17
CA ASP A 43 8.25 -15.82 1.81
C ASP A 43 7.75 -14.48 2.38
N LEU A 44 6.69 -13.93 1.77
CA LEU A 44 5.97 -12.76 2.27
C LEU A 44 4.90 -13.10 3.32
N GLY A 45 4.79 -14.38 3.73
CA GLY A 45 3.77 -14.85 4.67
C GLY A 45 2.34 -14.80 4.13
N ALA A 46 2.16 -14.80 2.81
CA ALA A 46 0.86 -14.72 2.15
C ALA A 46 0.61 -15.92 1.22
N ARG A 47 -0.65 -16.24 0.96
CA ARG A 47 -1.01 -17.28 -0.02
C ARG A 47 -0.94 -16.80 -1.45
N ASP A 48 -1.32 -15.54 -1.67
CA ASP A 48 -1.34 -14.88 -2.97
C ASP A 48 -1.38 -13.35 -2.78
N ARG A 49 -1.37 -12.63 -3.91
CA ARG A 49 -1.49 -11.17 -3.98
C ARG A 49 -2.66 -10.58 -3.19
N ASN A 50 -3.84 -11.18 -3.30
CA ASN A 50 -5.03 -10.65 -2.65
C ASN A 50 -4.95 -10.87 -1.14
N ASP A 51 -4.48 -12.03 -0.71
CA ASP A 51 -4.22 -12.36 0.69
C ASP A 51 -3.26 -11.35 1.32
N PHE A 52 -2.12 -11.09 0.67
CA PHE A 52 -1.15 -10.08 1.10
C PHE A 52 -1.79 -8.69 1.21
N ARG A 53 -2.44 -8.22 0.14
CA ARG A 53 -3.08 -6.90 0.11
C ARG A 53 -4.09 -6.75 1.23
N ASP A 54 -4.97 -7.73 1.41
CA ASP A 54 -6.08 -7.65 2.34
C ASP A 54 -5.57 -7.68 3.79
N GLN A 55 -4.55 -8.50 4.07
CA GLN A 55 -3.86 -8.52 5.36
C GLN A 55 -3.17 -7.17 5.64
N CYS A 56 -2.40 -6.65 4.68
CA CYS A 56 -1.73 -5.34 4.78
C CYS A 56 -2.73 -4.22 5.09
N ILE A 57 -3.89 -4.20 4.41
CA ILE A 57 -4.94 -3.19 4.64
C ILE A 57 -5.49 -3.29 6.06
N VAL A 58 -5.75 -4.52 6.55
CA VAL A 58 -6.26 -4.75 7.91
C VAL A 58 -5.24 -4.29 8.94
N ASP A 59 -3.97 -4.65 8.77
CA ASP A 59 -2.89 -4.33 9.71
C ASP A 59 -2.62 -2.84 9.76
N ASN A 60 -2.44 -2.18 8.60
CA ASN A 60 -2.25 -0.74 8.53
C ASN A 60 -3.44 0.02 9.11
N LYS A 61 -4.67 -0.42 8.84
CA LYS A 61 -5.86 0.21 9.42
C LYS A 61 -5.89 0.08 10.94
N SER A 62 -5.48 -1.06 11.49
CA SER A 62 -5.38 -1.27 12.94
C SER A 62 -4.30 -0.37 13.54
N TYR A 63 -3.11 -0.36 12.94
CA TYR A 63 -1.96 0.44 13.37
C TYR A 63 -2.25 1.95 13.33
N VAL A 64 -2.68 2.48 12.18
CA VAL A 64 -2.99 3.91 11.99
C VAL A 64 -4.06 4.41 12.96
N ARG A 65 -5.04 3.55 13.33
CA ARG A 65 -6.07 3.90 14.33
C ARG A 65 -5.54 3.96 15.76
N SER A 66 -4.45 3.26 16.05
CA SER A 66 -3.82 3.27 17.37
C SER A 66 -2.94 4.50 17.61
N LEU A 67 -2.54 5.18 16.54
CA LEU A 67 -1.72 6.38 16.58
C LEU A 67 -2.52 7.62 17.02
N ASP A 68 -1.83 8.54 17.70
CA ASP A 68 -2.36 9.87 17.93
C ASP A 68 -2.51 10.66 16.61
N THR A 69 -3.06 11.87 16.69
CA THR A 69 -3.39 12.64 15.48
C THR A 69 -2.17 13.10 14.71
N GLU A 70 -1.05 13.42 15.36
CA GLU A 70 0.16 13.88 14.68
C GLU A 70 0.87 12.71 14.01
N LEU A 71 1.08 11.62 14.77
CA LEU A 71 1.69 10.40 14.26
C LEU A 71 0.87 9.78 13.15
N ARG A 72 -0.47 9.78 13.25
CA ARG A 72 -1.35 9.32 12.17
C ARG A 72 -1.15 10.10 10.88
N ARG A 73 -1.02 11.43 10.94
CA ARG A 73 -0.80 12.24 9.72
C ARG A 73 0.58 11.96 9.12
N ALA A 74 1.61 11.80 9.96
CA ALA A 74 2.94 11.44 9.49
C ALA A 74 2.92 10.07 8.79
N GLU A 75 2.28 9.08 9.42
CA GLU A 75 2.12 7.73 8.87
C GLU A 75 1.35 7.73 7.53
N GLU A 76 0.23 8.44 7.46
CA GLU A 76 -0.53 8.58 6.22
C GLU A 76 0.28 9.27 5.10
N GLY A 77 1.20 10.16 5.47
CA GLY A 77 2.18 10.76 4.56
C GLY A 77 3.17 9.73 4.00
N LEU A 78 3.80 8.94 4.88
CA LEU A 78 4.71 7.86 4.49
C LEU A 78 4.03 6.86 3.55
N CYS A 79 2.80 6.45 3.87
CA CYS A 79 2.01 5.59 3.01
C CYS A 79 1.74 6.21 1.62
N ALA A 80 1.44 7.52 1.58
CA ALA A 80 1.21 8.21 0.30
C ALA A 80 2.47 8.26 -0.55
N ASP A 81 3.62 8.51 0.08
CA ASP A 81 4.92 8.59 -0.58
C ASP A 81 5.38 7.22 -1.10
N LEU A 82 5.25 6.16 -0.31
CA LEU A 82 5.51 4.79 -0.76
C LEU A 82 4.62 4.41 -1.95
N ALA A 83 3.31 4.66 -1.84
CA ALA A 83 2.38 4.42 -2.93
C ALA A 83 2.75 5.22 -4.19
N HIS A 84 3.36 6.39 -4.02
CA HIS A 84 3.89 7.17 -5.13
C HIS A 84 5.14 6.56 -5.74
N SER A 85 6.15 6.26 -4.93
CA SER A 85 7.41 5.66 -5.35
C SER A 85 7.19 4.35 -6.13
N LEU A 86 6.34 3.46 -5.61
CA LEU A 86 6.02 2.20 -6.28
C LEU A 86 5.28 2.39 -7.62
N ARG A 87 4.43 3.42 -7.72
CA ARG A 87 3.69 3.70 -8.97
C ARG A 87 4.58 4.26 -10.06
N ILE A 88 5.65 4.97 -9.70
CA ILE A 88 6.59 5.57 -10.66
C ILE A 88 7.83 4.69 -10.91
N ALA A 89 7.98 3.61 -10.15
CA ALA A 89 8.98 2.58 -10.43
C ALA A 89 8.66 1.94 -11.80
N ASN A 90 9.65 1.92 -12.70
CA ASN A 90 9.46 1.40 -14.06
C ASN A 90 10.04 0.01 -14.26
N ASP A 91 10.65 -0.55 -13.22
CA ASP A 91 11.29 -1.86 -13.21
C ASP A 91 11.36 -2.42 -11.78
N CYS A 92 11.70 -3.70 -11.68
CA CYS A 92 11.79 -4.43 -10.42
C CYS A 92 12.94 -3.96 -9.53
N ASP A 93 14.01 -3.41 -10.08
CA ASP A 93 15.11 -2.86 -9.28
C ASP A 93 14.68 -1.58 -8.56
N SER A 94 13.97 -0.69 -9.27
CA SER A 94 13.40 0.54 -8.72
C SER A 94 12.31 0.24 -7.69
N ALA A 95 11.47 -0.77 -7.94
CA ALA A 95 10.46 -1.20 -6.99
C ALA A 95 11.10 -1.78 -5.72
N TRP A 96 12.15 -2.59 -5.84
CA TRP A 96 12.89 -3.12 -4.70
C TRP A 96 13.55 -2.02 -3.86
N ALA A 97 14.15 -1.02 -4.53
CA ALA A 97 14.74 0.13 -3.87
C ALA A 97 13.70 0.92 -3.06
N ALA A 98 12.51 1.15 -3.64
CA ALA A 98 11.40 1.78 -2.95
C ALA A 98 10.93 0.97 -1.73
N LEU A 99 10.76 -0.35 -1.86
CA LEU A 99 10.38 -1.20 -0.72
C LEU A 99 11.44 -1.18 0.40
N THR A 100 12.72 -1.18 0.03
CA THR A 100 13.84 -1.15 0.98
C THR A 100 13.90 0.17 1.74
N GLU A 101 13.68 1.30 1.08
CA GLU A 101 13.67 2.63 1.71
C GLU A 101 12.64 2.74 2.84
N TYR A 102 11.50 2.05 2.68
CA TYR A 102 10.42 2.02 3.67
C TYR A 102 10.50 0.81 4.61
N GLY A 103 11.56 0.00 4.54
CA GLY A 103 11.78 -1.15 5.43
C GLY A 103 10.84 -2.33 5.18
N LEU A 104 10.34 -2.48 3.96
CA LEU A 104 9.36 -3.50 3.56
C LEU A 104 9.94 -4.59 2.64
N ALA A 105 11.19 -4.46 2.22
CA ALA A 105 11.88 -5.53 1.51
C ALA A 105 12.16 -6.70 2.47
N PRO A 106 11.84 -7.96 2.09
CA PRO A 106 12.02 -9.15 2.92
C PRO A 106 13.50 -9.58 3.07
#